data_AF-A0A2N1XXN3-F1
#
_entry.id   AF-A0A2N1XXN3-F1
#
_cell.length_a   1.000
_cell.length_b   1.000
_cell.length_c   1.000
_cell.angle_alpha   90.00
_cell.angle_beta   90.00
_cell.angle_gamma   90.00
#
_symmetry.space_group_name_H-M   'P 1'
#
loop_
_entity.id
_entity.type
_entity.pdbx_description
1 polymer ?
#
loop_
_entity_poly.entity_id
_entity_poly.type
_entity_poly.pdbx_seq_one_letter_code
_entity_poly.pdbx_strand_id
1 'polypeptide(L)'
;MDAKSQWLSVVLITASLGSVGGWLAAYQQLQQPIARLNLVTPVFVLDRAKLIQSIPPNATQEQMAKIVDDWQAQAKKLSDAGYLVIDSTAVVAAPDDVYVRHDGK
;
A
#
# COMPACT_ATOMS: atom_id res chain seq x y z
N MET A 1 23.03 -51.09 12.13
CA MET A 1 21.87 -50.18 12.18
C MET A 1 20.76 -50.80 11.34
N ASP A 2 19.52 -50.77 11.81
CA ASP A 2 18.33 -51.26 11.10
C ASP A 2 18.05 -50.37 9.86
N ALA A 3 17.60 -50.97 8.74
CA ALA A 3 17.32 -50.27 7.48
C ALA A 3 16.25 -49.15 7.61
N LYS A 4 15.23 -49.32 8.46
CA LYS A 4 14.25 -48.28 8.79
C LYS A 4 14.91 -47.09 9.50
N SER A 5 15.85 -47.35 10.41
CA SER A 5 16.58 -46.29 11.13
C SER A 5 17.45 -45.46 10.17
N GLN A 6 18.07 -46.10 9.18
CA GLN A 6 18.81 -45.40 8.13
C GLN A 6 17.88 -44.54 7.26
N TRP A 7 16.72 -45.08 6.86
CA TRP A 7 15.77 -44.35 6.02
C TRP A 7 15.18 -43.12 6.73
N LEU A 8 14.83 -43.26 8.02
CA LEU A 8 14.36 -42.16 8.87
C LEU A 8 15.41 -41.04 8.99
N SER A 9 16.68 -41.42 9.15
CA SER A 9 17.79 -40.46 9.26
C SER A 9 17.96 -39.66 7.96
N VAL A 10 17.87 -40.33 6.81
CA VAL A 10 17.95 -39.66 5.50
C VAL A 10 16.82 -38.65 5.32
N VAL A 11 15.58 -39.03 5.64
CA VAL A 11 14.43 -38.12 5.55
C VAL A 11 14.58 -36.92 6.48
N LEU A 12 15.05 -37.13 7.71
CA LEU A 12 15.30 -36.05 8.66
C LEU A 12 16.35 -35.07 8.15
N ILE A 13 17.44 -35.58 7.59
CA ILE A 13 18.52 -34.76 7.04
C ILE A 13 18.03 -33.96 5.82
N THR A 14 17.34 -34.61 4.88
CA THR A 14 16.85 -33.92 3.66
C THR A 14 15.79 -32.90 3.99
N ALA A 15 14.86 -33.20 4.90
CA ALA A 15 13.87 -32.22 5.38
C ALA A 15 14.55 -31.02 6.04
N SER A 16 15.53 -31.26 6.91
CA SER A 16 16.26 -30.20 7.62
C SER A 16 17.03 -29.30 6.65
N LEU A 17 17.78 -29.89 5.71
CA LEU A 17 18.52 -29.14 4.70
C LEU A 17 17.58 -28.39 3.74
N GLY A 18 16.47 -29.01 3.36
CA GLY A 18 15.43 -28.38 2.53
C GLY A 18 14.80 -27.18 3.24
N SER A 19 14.46 -27.29 4.52
CA SER A 19 13.91 -26.19 5.32
C SER A 19 14.90 -25.05 5.49
N VAL A 20 16.16 -25.35 5.82
CA VAL A 20 17.20 -24.31 5.99
C VAL A 20 17.49 -23.62 4.66
N GLY A 21 17.63 -24.38 3.57
CA GLY A 21 17.84 -23.83 2.24
C GLY A 21 16.66 -23.00 1.76
N GLY A 22 15.43 -23.48 1.96
CA GLY A 22 14.21 -22.76 1.62
C GLY A 22 14.05 -21.45 2.41
N TRP A 23 14.35 -21.49 3.72
CA TRP A 23 14.37 -20.29 4.56
C TRP A 23 15.39 -19.27 4.08
N LEU A 24 16.63 -19.69 3.79
CA LEU A 24 17.69 -18.81 3.32
C LEU A 24 17.34 -18.15 1.98
N ALA A 25 16.80 -18.94 1.04
CA ALA A 25 16.38 -18.45 -0.27
C ALA A 25 15.24 -17.42 -0.14
N ALA A 26 14.21 -17.73 0.67
CA ALA A 26 13.12 -16.80 0.94
C ALA A 26 13.63 -15.51 1.60
N TYR A 27 14.53 -15.63 2.58
CA TYR A 27 15.12 -14.48 3.26
C TYR A 27 15.88 -13.56 2.28
N GLN A 28 16.77 -14.12 1.45
CA GLN A 28 17.51 -13.34 0.45
C GLN A 28 16.59 -12.68 -0.58
N GLN A 29 15.56 -13.37 -1.04
CA GLN A 29 14.61 -12.85 -2.03
C GLN A 29 13.73 -11.74 -1.46
N LEU A 30 13.36 -11.83 -0.17
CA LEU A 30 12.48 -10.86 0.49
C LEU A 30 13.21 -9.64 1.06
N GLN A 31 14.54 -9.69 1.23
CA GLN A 31 15.31 -8.55 1.77
C GLN A 31 15.07 -7.25 1.00
N GLN A 32 15.14 -7.27 -0.35
CA GLN A 32 14.96 -6.05 -1.13
C GLN A 32 13.51 -5.53 -1.15
N PRO A 33 12.47 -6.36 -1.40
CA PRO A 33 11.08 -5.93 -1.33
C PRO A 33 10.70 -5.35 0.03
N ILE A 34 11.11 -6.01 1.13
CA ILE A 34 10.82 -5.54 2.49
C ILE A 34 11.53 -4.21 2.77
N ALA A 35 12.80 -4.08 2.37
CA ALA A 35 13.53 -2.82 2.55
C ALA A 35 12.87 -1.65 1.79
N ARG A 36 12.32 -1.89 0.59
CA ARG A 36 11.59 -0.85 -0.15
C ARG A 36 10.24 -0.51 0.46
N LEU A 37 9.52 -1.49 1.00
CA LEU A 37 8.19 -1.30 1.57
C LEU A 37 8.18 -0.29 2.73
N ASN A 38 9.29 -0.19 3.48
CA ASN A 38 9.45 0.74 4.60
C ASN A 38 9.96 2.13 4.22
N LEU A 39 10.33 2.40 2.97
CA LEU A 39 11.09 3.61 2.61
C LEU A 39 10.38 4.56 1.66
N VAL A 40 9.24 4.18 1.08
CA VAL A 40 8.52 5.02 0.13
C VAL A 40 7.06 5.13 0.52
N THR A 41 6.66 6.33 0.96
CA THR A 41 5.25 6.69 1.07
C THR A 41 4.62 6.61 -0.32
N PRO A 42 3.60 5.77 -0.52
CA PRO A 42 2.93 5.69 -1.82
C PRO A 42 2.15 6.98 -2.08
N VAL A 43 2.28 7.52 -3.29
CA VAL A 43 1.62 8.78 -3.69
C VAL A 43 0.50 8.48 -4.69
N PHE A 44 -0.69 9.01 -4.43
CA PHE A 44 -1.84 8.95 -5.33
C PHE A 44 -2.16 10.35 -5.85
N VAL A 45 -2.23 10.51 -7.17
CA VAL A 45 -2.51 11.79 -7.82
C VAL A 45 -3.96 11.85 -8.26
N LEU A 46 -4.71 12.81 -7.72
CA LEU A 46 -6.08 13.12 -8.13
C LEU A 46 -6.09 14.27 -9.12
N ASP A 47 -6.81 14.09 -10.22
CA ASP A 47 -7.04 15.13 -11.22
C ASP A 47 -8.42 15.77 -10.98
N ARG A 48 -8.44 16.89 -10.24
CA ARG A 48 -9.68 17.64 -9.97
C ARG A 48 -10.29 18.23 -11.25
N ALA A 49 -9.48 18.55 -12.26
CA ALA A 49 -10.01 19.07 -13.53
C ALA A 49 -10.84 18.00 -14.25
N LYS A 50 -10.36 16.75 -14.28
CA LYS A 50 -11.14 15.62 -14.79
C LYS A 50 -12.42 15.37 -13.98
N LEU A 51 -12.36 15.51 -12.65
CA LEU A 51 -13.57 15.37 -11.81
C LEU A 51 -14.62 16.40 -12.21
N ILE A 52 -14.24 17.68 -12.32
CA ILE A 52 -15.16 18.77 -12.69
C ILE A 52 -15.72 18.54 -14.11
N GLN A 53 -14.88 18.11 -15.06
CA GLN A 53 -15.31 17.79 -16.43
C GLN A 53 -16.31 16.62 -16.49
N SER A 54 -16.31 15.73 -15.48
CA SER A 54 -17.24 14.61 -15.41
C SER A 54 -18.62 14.97 -14.84
N ILE A 55 -18.77 16.17 -14.27
CA ILE A 55 -20.04 16.64 -13.70
C ILE A 55 -21.01 16.97 -14.84
N PRO A 56 -22.25 16.43 -14.82
CA PRO A 56 -23.26 16.76 -15.82
C PRO A 56 -23.54 18.28 -15.86
N PRO A 57 -23.71 18.88 -17.05
CA PRO A 57 -23.98 20.32 -17.17
C PRO A 57 -25.32 20.76 -16.56
N ASN A 58 -26.21 19.80 -16.28
CA ASN A 58 -27.51 20.00 -15.61
C ASN A 58 -27.52 19.47 -14.17
N ALA A 59 -26.35 19.20 -13.57
CA ALA A 59 -26.26 18.72 -12.20
C ALA A 59 -26.87 19.75 -11.23
N THR A 60 -27.71 19.28 -10.31
CA THR A 60 -28.22 20.13 -9.24
C THR A 60 -27.10 20.43 -8.23
N GLN A 61 -27.28 21.49 -7.44
CA GLN A 61 -26.32 21.85 -6.39
C GLN A 61 -26.12 20.71 -5.37
N GLU A 62 -27.17 19.96 -5.06
CA GLU A 62 -27.09 18.78 -4.19
C GLU A 62 -26.27 17.64 -4.82
N GLN A 63 -26.42 17.40 -6.12
CA GLN A 63 -25.62 16.40 -6.84
C GLN A 63 -24.15 16.79 -6.88
N MET A 64 -23.85 18.07 -7.10
CA MET A 64 -22.48 18.58 -7.05
C MET A 64 -21.87 18.40 -5.66
N ALA A 65 -22.59 18.77 -4.60
CA ALA A 65 -22.13 18.59 -3.22
C ALA A 65 -21.85 17.11 -2.92
N LYS A 66 -22.74 16.21 -3.34
CA LYS A 66 -22.56 14.78 -3.17
C LYS A 66 -21.32 14.24 -3.90
N ILE A 67 -21.05 14.70 -5.12
CA ILE A 67 -19.85 14.30 -5.88
C ILE A 67 -18.57 14.74 -5.15
N VAL A 68 -18.56 15.95 -4.60
CA VAL A 68 -17.41 16.46 -3.83
C VAL A 68 -17.22 15.68 -2.53
N ASP A 69 -18.29 15.37 -1.80
CA ASP A 69 -18.25 14.57 -0.57
C ASP A 69 -17.75 13.15 -0.84
N ASP A 70 -18.28 12.50 -1.88
CA ASP A 70 -17.87 11.15 -2.27
C ASP A 70 -16.38 11.14 -2.67
N TRP A 71 -15.90 12.19 -3.33
CA TRP A 71 -14.49 12.37 -3.69
C TRP A 71 -13.58 12.59 -2.47
N GLN A 72 -13.98 13.44 -1.53
CA GLN A 72 -13.24 13.63 -0.27
C GLN A 72 -13.19 12.35 0.57
N ALA A 73 -14.29 11.61 0.62
CA ALA A 73 -14.36 10.32 1.31
C ALA A 73 -13.39 9.29 0.70
N GLN A 74 -13.25 9.27 -0.63
CA GLN A 74 -12.25 8.41 -1.31
C GLN A 74 -10.82 8.83 -1.00
N ALA A 75 -10.51 10.14 -1.03
CA ALA A 75 -9.20 10.64 -0.66
C ALA A 75 -8.84 10.28 0.78
N LYS A 76 -9.81 10.37 1.70
CA LYS A 76 -9.63 9.94 3.09
C LYS A 76 -9.38 8.44 3.22
N LYS A 77 -10.11 7.59 2.51
CA LYS A 77 -9.86 6.13 2.51
C LYS A 77 -8.46 5.79 2.03
N LEU A 78 -7.94 6.52 1.06
CA LEU A 78 -6.57 6.35 0.57
C LEU A 78 -5.54 6.80 1.62
N SER A 79 -5.74 7.95 2.27
CA SER A 79 -4.85 8.39 3.35
C SER A 79 -4.85 7.45 4.54
N ASP A 80 -6.02 6.93 4.92
CA ASP A 80 -6.16 5.93 5.99
C ASP A 80 -5.44 4.61 5.63
N ALA A 81 -5.24 4.33 4.34
CA ALA A 81 -4.43 3.22 3.83
C ALA A 81 -2.93 3.55 3.66
N GLY A 82 -2.47 4.72 4.10
CA GLY A 82 -1.07 5.13 4.04
C GLY A 82 -0.65 5.90 2.78
N TYR A 83 -1.59 6.26 1.90
CA TYR A 83 -1.28 7.01 0.68
C TYR A 83 -1.25 8.52 0.92
N LEU A 84 -0.20 9.18 0.43
CA LEU A 84 -0.21 10.63 0.26
C LEU A 84 -1.04 10.97 -0.99
N VAL A 85 -2.15 11.67 -0.79
CA VAL A 85 -3.07 12.05 -1.87
C VAL A 85 -2.85 13.51 -2.22
N ILE A 86 -2.45 13.77 -3.47
CA ILE A 86 -2.18 15.11 -3.98
C ILE A 86 -3.03 15.42 -5.20
N ASP A 87 -3.26 16.69 -5.47
CA ASP A 87 -3.66 17.17 -6.79
C ASP A 87 -2.60 18.12 -7.36
N SER A 88 -2.88 18.73 -8.51
CA SER A 88 -1.96 19.68 -9.14
C SER A 88 -1.69 20.96 -8.34
N THR A 89 -2.44 21.22 -7.26
CA THR A 89 -2.41 22.48 -6.50
C THR A 89 -2.04 22.32 -5.03
N ALA A 90 -2.34 21.18 -4.41
CA ALA A 90 -2.22 20.98 -2.98
C ALA A 90 -2.25 19.50 -2.58
N VAL A 91 -1.90 19.24 -1.31
CA VAL A 91 -2.20 17.97 -0.65
C VAL A 91 -3.70 17.91 -0.35
N VAL A 92 -4.36 16.85 -0.81
CA VAL A 92 -5.79 16.60 -0.60
C VAL A 92 -6.02 15.87 0.71
N ALA A 93 -5.26 14.80 0.94
CA ALA A 93 -5.31 13.98 2.14
C ALA A 93 -3.94 13.33 2.34
N ALA A 94 -3.56 13.10 3.59
CA ALA A 94 -2.28 12.50 3.93
C ALA A 94 -2.38 11.76 5.25
N PRO A 95 -1.58 10.70 5.46
CA PRO A 95 -1.36 10.13 6.79
C PRO A 95 -0.77 11.18 7.73
N ASP A 96 -1.12 11.08 9.02
CA ASP A 96 -0.76 12.07 10.05
C ASP A 96 0.76 12.22 10.26
N ASP A 97 1.54 11.18 9.93
CA ASP A 97 2.98 11.10 10.09
C ASP A 97 3.77 11.53 8.84
N VAL A 98 3.09 11.72 7.71
CA VAL A 98 3.73 11.95 6.40
C VAL A 98 3.72 13.41 5.98
N TYR A 99 2.71 14.19 6.40
CA TYR A 99 2.52 15.57 5.96
C TYR A 99 2.20 16.50 7.11
N VAL A 100 3.10 17.45 7.35
CA VAL A 100 2.87 18.54 8.31
C VAL A 100 2.05 19.62 7.61
N ARG A 101 0.80 19.79 8.03
CA ARG A 101 0.00 20.94 7.60
C ARG A 101 0.59 22.20 8.22
N HIS A 102 0.83 23.21 7.38
CA HIS A 102 1.02 24.55 7.90
C HIS A 102 -0.33 25.03 8.44
N ASP A 103 -0.46 25.10 9.76
CA ASP A 103 -1.51 25.89 10.39
C ASP A 103 -1.27 27.34 9.97
N GLY A 104 -2.08 27.81 9.02
CA GLY A 104 -2.04 29.19 8.55
C GLY A 104 -2.27 30.12 9.73
N LYS A 105 -1.24 30.89 10.09
CA LYS A 105 -1.38 32.12 10.85
C LYS A 105 -1.50 33.30 9.90
#